data_AF-A0A328EFD0-F1
#
_entry.id   AF-A0A328EFD0-F1
#
_cell.length_a   1.000
_cell.length_b   1.000
_cell.length_c   1.000
_cell.angle_alpha   90.00
_cell.angle_beta   90.00
_cell.angle_gamma   90.00
#
_symmetry.space_group_name_H-M   'P 1'
#
loop_
_entity.id
_entity.type
_entity.pdbx_description
1 polymer ?
#
loop_
_entity_poly.entity_id
_entity_poly.type
_entity_poly.pdbx_seq_one_letter_code
_entity_poly.pdbx_strand_id
1 'polypeptide(L)'
;MKTKYLSLTVSLMFFPYAHGVQGCGIHSPNGYVKDFEKNNVCAFRKVNSRTRVFVANLKSGARVNFSVEKVGNSKERLKNGKYDFFYKRKYINDFMGGNKVVINGQFFSMDNSAKAFLSFPIKYYGNNVISEGPDMRLNGGGRTEWDFRTLIFYENYRFSMANVKPYKVSDINLRKKLIVGLRPDYNGPEVRANSSIGRTYVGVRNTNYTSPSSFQKEIILFAVSDSATTGQMINLLNDWNVSKENMIMFDGSASSQYKFSNTSLDFSRRIPMVFTIN
;
A
#
# COMPACT_ATOMS: atom_id res chain seq x y z
N MET A 1 11.61 71.74 20.16
CA MET A 1 11.68 70.47 19.41
C MET A 1 10.33 69.77 19.54
N LYS A 2 9.66 69.45 18.43
CA LYS A 2 8.38 68.70 18.44
C LYS A 2 8.65 67.27 17.99
N THR A 3 8.55 66.32 18.90
CA THR A 3 8.71 64.89 18.62
C THR A 3 7.43 64.38 17.97
N LYS A 4 7.52 63.94 16.69
CA LYS A 4 6.42 63.26 16.00
C LYS A 4 6.46 61.78 16.35
N TYR A 5 5.40 61.26 16.95
CA TYR A 5 5.20 59.83 17.14
C TYR A 5 4.65 59.22 15.84
N LEU A 6 5.41 58.30 15.26
CA LEU A 6 4.99 57.49 14.12
C LEU A 6 4.16 56.31 14.67
N SER A 7 2.85 56.33 14.46
CA SER A 7 1.98 55.19 14.77
C SER A 7 2.11 54.15 13.66
N LEU A 8 2.82 53.06 13.94
CA LEU A 8 2.93 51.91 13.04
C LEU A 8 1.69 51.02 13.25
N THR A 9 0.70 51.12 12.37
CA THR A 9 -0.46 50.23 12.40
C THR A 9 -0.08 48.91 11.74
N VAL A 10 0.29 47.91 12.55
CA VAL A 10 0.48 46.54 12.07
C VAL A 10 -0.89 45.90 11.92
N SER A 11 -1.39 45.85 10.68
CA SER A 11 -2.53 45.00 10.36
C SER A 11 -2.09 43.54 10.41
N LEU A 12 -2.36 42.85 11.51
CA LEU A 12 -2.34 41.39 11.52
C LEU A 12 -3.46 40.92 10.57
N MET A 13 -3.08 40.56 9.34
CA MET A 13 -3.92 39.70 8.51
C MET A 13 -4.01 38.35 9.21
N PHE A 14 -5.07 38.15 9.99
CA PHE A 14 -5.54 36.84 10.33
C PHE A 14 -5.98 36.17 9.03
N PHE A 15 -5.07 35.42 8.41
CA PHE A 15 -5.48 34.38 7.47
C PHE A 15 -6.30 33.38 8.30
N PRO A 16 -7.60 33.20 8.04
CA PRO A 16 -8.33 32.11 8.66
C PRO A 16 -7.61 30.83 8.26
N TYR A 17 -7.02 30.15 9.25
CA TYR A 17 -6.57 28.78 9.13
C TYR A 17 -7.79 28.00 8.66
N ALA A 18 -7.80 27.58 7.39
CA ALA A 18 -8.88 26.78 6.84
C ALA A 18 -8.86 25.42 7.55
N HIS A 19 -9.62 25.32 8.63
CA HIS A 19 -9.99 24.06 9.23
C HIS A 19 -10.81 23.26 8.21
N GLY A 20 -10.28 22.11 7.81
CA GLY A 20 -11.04 21.04 7.18
C GLY A 20 -10.92 20.96 5.67
N VAL A 21 -9.78 20.47 5.16
CA VAL A 21 -9.83 19.73 3.89
C VAL A 21 -10.57 18.42 4.19
N GLN A 22 -11.90 18.44 4.10
CA GLN A 22 -12.72 17.23 4.16
C GLN A 22 -12.44 16.43 2.89
N GLY A 23 -11.46 15.53 2.94
CA GLY A 23 -11.09 14.76 1.77
C GLY A 23 -9.65 14.26 1.74
N CYS A 24 -9.26 13.52 0.70
CA CYS A 24 -7.84 13.18 0.51
C CYS A 24 -7.00 14.40 0.11
N GLY A 25 -7.62 15.50 -0.34
CA GLY A 25 -6.93 16.74 -0.70
C GLY A 25 -6.01 16.59 -1.91
N ILE A 26 -6.27 15.60 -2.76
CA ILE A 26 -5.45 15.25 -3.93
C ILE A 26 -6.30 15.36 -5.20
N HIS A 27 -5.82 16.14 -6.16
CA HIS A 27 -6.36 16.16 -7.52
C HIS A 27 -5.94 14.89 -8.27
N SER A 28 -6.91 14.23 -8.89
CA SER A 28 -6.65 13.11 -9.79
C SER A 28 -6.18 13.60 -11.16
N PRO A 29 -5.39 12.80 -11.90
CA PRO A 29 -5.10 13.07 -13.31
C PRO A 29 -6.38 13.09 -14.16
N ASN A 30 -6.26 13.52 -15.42
CA ASN A 30 -7.37 13.50 -16.37
C ASN A 30 -7.86 12.06 -16.64
N GLY A 31 -9.18 11.92 -16.84
CA GLY A 31 -9.81 10.63 -17.13
C GLY A 31 -10.06 9.76 -15.90
N TYR A 32 -10.20 10.35 -14.72
CA TYR A 32 -10.62 9.67 -13.49
C TYR A 32 -11.92 10.26 -12.94
N VAL A 33 -12.75 9.39 -12.37
CA VAL A 33 -13.97 9.75 -11.65
C VAL A 33 -13.79 9.37 -10.18
N LYS A 34 -14.08 10.29 -9.26
CA LYS A 34 -14.02 10.02 -7.81
C LYS A 34 -15.29 9.26 -7.40
N ASP A 35 -15.13 8.00 -6.99
CA ASP A 35 -16.21 7.12 -6.56
C ASP A 35 -16.47 7.24 -5.03
N PHE A 36 -15.46 7.67 -4.26
CA PHE A 36 -15.53 7.69 -2.79
C PHE A 36 -14.55 8.69 -2.17
N GLU A 37 -14.95 9.31 -1.05
CA GLU A 37 -14.11 10.16 -0.22
C GLU A 37 -14.56 10.11 1.25
N LYS A 38 -13.64 9.83 2.17
CA LYS A 38 -13.91 9.85 3.62
C LYS A 38 -12.62 10.00 4.43
N ASN A 39 -12.57 11.00 5.32
CA ASN A 39 -11.42 11.44 6.14
C ASN A 39 -10.06 11.02 5.55
N ASN A 40 -9.56 11.78 4.57
CA ASN A 40 -8.22 11.62 3.98
C ASN A 40 -8.01 10.40 3.07
N VAL A 41 -9.07 9.64 2.78
CA VAL A 41 -9.04 8.49 1.87
C VAL A 41 -9.99 8.73 0.71
N CYS A 42 -9.55 8.48 -0.51
CA CYS A 42 -10.36 8.56 -1.72
C CYS A 42 -10.25 7.29 -2.55
N ALA A 43 -11.29 6.99 -3.34
CA ALA A 43 -11.22 6.01 -4.42
C ALA A 43 -11.59 6.67 -5.74
N PHE A 44 -10.80 6.38 -6.78
CA PHE A 44 -10.99 6.88 -8.12
C PHE A 44 -11.09 5.72 -9.10
N ARG A 45 -11.98 5.83 -10.07
CA ARG A 45 -12.09 4.88 -11.19
C ARG A 45 -11.52 5.52 -12.44
N LYS A 46 -10.62 4.82 -13.13
CA LYS A 46 -10.13 5.26 -14.44
C LYS A 46 -11.25 5.03 -15.47
N VAL A 47 -11.59 6.06 -16.24
CA VAL A 47 -12.60 5.98 -17.31
C VAL A 47 -12.17 4.94 -18.33
N ASN A 48 -13.12 4.13 -18.81
CA ASN A 48 -12.89 3.04 -19.77
C ASN A 48 -11.84 1.99 -19.33
N SER A 49 -11.63 1.86 -18.03
CA SER A 49 -10.73 0.88 -17.44
C SER A 49 -11.42 0.20 -16.27
N ARG A 50 -11.01 -1.03 -15.98
CA ARG A 50 -11.46 -1.79 -14.82
C ARG A 50 -10.55 -1.60 -13.59
N THR A 51 -9.69 -0.60 -13.63
CA THR A 51 -8.79 -0.25 -12.53
C THR A 51 -9.39 0.83 -11.64
N ARG A 52 -9.27 0.62 -10.32
CA ARG A 52 -9.49 1.63 -9.30
C ARG A 52 -8.19 2.01 -8.62
N VAL A 53 -8.09 3.29 -8.24
CA VAL A 53 -6.97 3.86 -7.50
C VAL A 53 -7.48 4.38 -6.16
N PHE A 54 -6.95 3.85 -5.09
CA PHE A 54 -7.21 4.30 -3.73
C PHE A 54 -6.07 5.19 -3.27
N VAL A 55 -6.39 6.38 -2.80
CA VAL A 55 -5.41 7.38 -2.34
C VAL A 55 -5.60 7.57 -0.85
N ALA A 56 -4.54 7.38 -0.07
CA ALA A 56 -4.54 7.68 1.36
C ALA A 56 -3.49 8.76 1.66
N ASN A 57 -3.95 9.87 2.25
CA ASN A 57 -3.10 10.99 2.62
C ASN A 57 -2.62 10.83 4.07
N LEU A 58 -1.40 10.30 4.23
CA LEU A 58 -0.81 9.98 5.53
C LEU A 58 -0.53 11.24 6.35
N LYS A 59 -0.13 12.34 5.69
CA LYS A 59 0.10 13.65 6.31
C LYS A 59 -1.18 14.19 6.94
N SER A 60 -2.31 14.08 6.24
CA SER A 60 -3.61 14.52 6.75
C SER A 60 -4.24 13.57 7.77
N GLY A 61 -3.60 12.43 8.06
CA GLY A 61 -4.02 11.53 9.13
C GLY A 61 -4.54 10.17 8.69
N ALA A 62 -4.55 9.85 7.39
CA ALA A 62 -4.90 8.50 6.96
C ALA A 62 -3.92 7.47 7.55
N ARG A 63 -4.40 6.26 7.82
CA ARG A 63 -3.61 5.15 8.38
C ARG A 63 -3.82 3.90 7.56
N VAL A 64 -2.71 3.26 7.20
CA VAL A 64 -2.69 1.97 6.51
C VAL A 64 -2.20 0.91 7.49
N ASN A 65 -3.01 -0.10 7.75
CA ASN A 65 -2.68 -1.21 8.63
C ASN A 65 -2.69 -2.54 7.86
N PHE A 66 -2.11 -3.56 8.48
CA PHE A 66 -2.12 -4.92 7.98
C PHE A 66 -3.12 -5.72 8.82
N SER A 67 -4.08 -6.36 8.16
CA SER A 67 -5.02 -7.24 8.84
C SER A 67 -4.85 -8.67 8.37
N VAL A 68 -4.75 -9.57 9.34
CA VAL A 68 -4.57 -11.02 9.21
C VAL A 68 -5.34 -11.70 10.34
N GLU A 69 -5.77 -12.94 10.14
CA GLU A 69 -6.37 -13.77 11.21
C GLU A 69 -5.50 -15.00 11.42
N LYS A 70 -4.75 -15.04 12.55
CA LYS A 70 -3.92 -16.18 12.91
C LYS A 70 -4.80 -17.37 13.31
N VAL A 71 -4.38 -18.57 12.95
CA VAL A 71 -5.05 -19.82 13.33
C VAL A 71 -4.57 -20.34 14.70
N GLY A 72 -3.57 -19.69 15.28
CA GLY A 72 -2.99 -20.02 16.57
C GLY A 72 -1.73 -19.21 16.83
N ASN A 73 -1.07 -19.48 17.96
CA ASN A 73 0.13 -18.77 18.40
C ASN A 73 1.43 -19.55 18.21
N SER A 74 1.36 -20.79 17.71
CA SER A 74 2.55 -21.59 17.42
C SER A 74 3.10 -21.25 16.04
N LYS A 75 4.42 -21.09 15.95
CA LYS A 75 5.14 -21.01 14.67
C LYS A 75 5.49 -22.42 14.21
N GLU A 76 5.44 -22.66 12.90
CA GLU A 76 5.90 -23.90 12.29
C GLU A 76 7.18 -23.70 11.51
N ARG A 77 8.08 -24.70 11.58
CA ARG A 77 9.30 -24.72 10.78
C ARG A 77 8.95 -25.08 9.33
N LEU A 78 9.26 -24.17 8.43
CA LEU A 78 9.05 -24.31 7.00
C LEU A 78 10.17 -25.15 6.37
N LYS A 79 9.94 -25.68 5.16
CA LYS A 79 10.91 -26.50 4.42
C LYS A 79 12.28 -25.82 4.21
N ASN A 80 12.29 -24.49 4.23
CA ASN A 80 13.48 -23.67 4.08
C ASN A 80 14.16 -23.28 5.41
N GLY A 81 13.74 -23.89 6.52
CA GLY A 81 14.34 -23.68 7.83
C GLY A 81 13.88 -22.42 8.59
N LYS A 82 13.04 -21.56 7.99
CA LYS A 82 12.42 -20.42 8.69
C LYS A 82 11.16 -20.83 9.43
N TYR A 83 10.65 -19.93 10.27
CA TYR A 83 9.44 -20.15 11.07
C TYR A 83 8.34 -19.16 10.67
N ASP A 84 7.10 -19.63 10.52
CA ASP A 84 5.95 -18.74 10.30
C ASP A 84 4.68 -19.26 10.97
N PHE A 85 3.68 -18.40 11.14
CA PHE A 85 2.34 -18.74 11.62
C PHE A 85 1.42 -19.14 10.46
N PHE A 86 0.39 -19.92 10.77
CA PHE A 86 -0.74 -20.10 9.85
C PHE A 86 -1.75 -18.97 9.95
N TYR A 87 -2.20 -18.52 8.78
CA TYR A 87 -3.25 -17.50 8.63
C TYR A 87 -4.47 -18.08 7.95
N LYS A 88 -5.66 -17.73 8.46
CA LYS A 88 -6.94 -18.10 7.88
C LYS A 88 -7.20 -17.29 6.62
N ARG A 89 -7.75 -17.95 5.61
CA ARG A 89 -8.22 -17.28 4.39
C ARG A 89 -9.67 -16.84 4.57
N LYS A 90 -9.97 -15.57 4.29
CA LYS A 90 -11.33 -14.99 4.42
C LYS A 90 -11.73 -14.24 3.16
N TYR A 91 -13.02 -13.99 2.98
CA TYR A 91 -13.47 -13.10 1.92
C TYR A 91 -13.08 -11.67 2.27
N ILE A 92 -12.85 -10.82 1.25
CA ILE A 92 -12.40 -9.45 1.51
C ILE A 92 -13.41 -8.64 2.34
N ASN A 93 -14.70 -8.96 2.21
CA ASN A 93 -15.79 -8.35 2.98
C ASN A 93 -15.64 -8.58 4.49
N ASP A 94 -15.11 -9.74 4.91
CA ASP A 94 -14.97 -10.10 6.32
C ASP A 94 -13.90 -9.27 7.04
N PHE A 95 -13.10 -8.50 6.31
CA PHE A 95 -12.09 -7.60 6.85
C PHE A 95 -12.57 -6.15 6.98
N MET A 96 -13.79 -5.82 6.52
CA MET A 96 -14.26 -4.44 6.51
C MET A 96 -14.31 -3.85 7.91
N GLY A 97 -14.96 -4.48 8.89
CA GLY A 97 -14.81 -4.18 10.33
C GLY A 97 -14.68 -2.70 10.74
N GLY A 98 -15.39 -1.77 10.10
CA GLY A 98 -15.30 -0.31 10.33
C GLY A 98 -14.25 0.45 9.50
N ASN A 99 -13.35 -0.26 8.81
CA ASN A 99 -12.38 0.28 7.86
C ASN A 99 -13.08 0.95 6.67
N LYS A 100 -12.45 2.00 6.13
CA LYS A 100 -12.98 2.73 4.97
C LYS A 100 -12.75 2.00 3.67
N VAL A 101 -11.55 1.45 3.53
CA VAL A 101 -11.11 0.70 2.36
C VAL A 101 -10.33 -0.52 2.84
N VAL A 102 -10.59 -1.66 2.21
CA VAL A 102 -9.82 -2.88 2.34
C VAL A 102 -9.34 -3.27 0.96
N ILE A 103 -8.05 -3.57 0.83
CA ILE A 103 -7.41 -4.00 -0.42
C ILE A 103 -6.58 -5.23 -0.11
N ASN A 104 -6.50 -6.19 -1.03
CA ASN A 104 -5.65 -7.36 -0.84
C ASN A 104 -4.19 -6.98 -0.56
N GLY A 105 -3.57 -7.73 0.34
CA GLY A 105 -2.17 -7.57 0.70
C GLY A 105 -1.24 -8.37 -0.21
N GLN A 106 -0.09 -8.70 0.34
CA GLN A 106 0.81 -9.69 -0.23
C GLN A 106 0.19 -11.09 -0.14
N PHE A 107 0.29 -11.93 -1.20
CA PHE A 107 0.21 -13.39 -1.08
C PHE A 107 0.59 -14.21 -2.34
N PHE A 108 1.84 -14.62 -2.56
CA PHE A 108 2.19 -15.38 -3.78
C PHE A 108 2.25 -16.91 -3.56
N SER A 109 1.23 -17.43 -2.82
CA SER A 109 0.71 -18.80 -2.60
C SER A 109 1.62 -19.96 -2.16
N MET A 110 1.16 -20.84 -1.24
CA MET A 110 1.47 -22.29 -1.21
C MET A 110 0.26 -23.10 -0.64
N ASP A 111 -0.48 -23.76 -1.55
CA ASP A 111 -1.74 -24.55 -1.45
C ASP A 111 -3.11 -23.87 -1.26
N ASN A 112 -4.14 -24.51 -1.85
CA ASN A 112 -5.58 -24.14 -1.80
C ASN A 112 -6.25 -24.51 -0.46
N SER A 113 -5.48 -24.77 0.59
CA SER A 113 -6.01 -25.13 1.90
C SER A 113 -6.64 -23.92 2.62
N ALA A 114 -7.46 -24.19 3.63
CA ALA A 114 -8.17 -23.15 4.40
C ALA A 114 -7.23 -22.21 5.19
N LYS A 115 -5.95 -22.57 5.32
CA LYS A 115 -4.91 -21.89 6.08
C LYS A 115 -3.67 -21.72 5.21
N ALA A 116 -2.89 -20.66 5.38
CA ALA A 116 -1.72 -20.42 4.52
C ALA A 116 -0.60 -19.64 5.24
N PHE A 117 0.62 -19.68 4.69
CA PHE A 117 1.80 -18.89 5.15
C PHE A 117 2.04 -17.68 4.25
N LEU A 118 2.41 -16.52 4.79
CA LEU A 118 2.60 -15.29 3.99
C LEU A 118 3.98 -15.29 3.33
N SER A 119 4.06 -15.02 2.03
CA SER A 119 5.26 -15.28 1.22
C SER A 119 6.53 -14.48 1.55
N PHE A 120 6.44 -13.38 2.30
CA PHE A 120 7.62 -12.59 2.68
C PHE A 120 7.48 -12.02 4.09
N PRO A 121 8.58 -11.52 4.69
CA PRO A 121 8.53 -10.84 5.98
C PRO A 121 7.53 -9.69 6.01
N ILE A 122 6.76 -9.62 7.10
CA ILE A 122 5.79 -8.57 7.38
C ILE A 122 5.87 -8.20 8.86
N LYS A 123 5.99 -6.91 9.15
CA LYS A 123 6.02 -6.38 10.52
C LYS A 123 4.97 -5.33 10.72
N TYR A 124 4.29 -5.37 11.85
CA TYR A 124 3.32 -4.35 12.22
C TYR A 124 4.00 -3.13 12.86
N TYR A 125 4.80 -3.31 13.93
CA TYR A 125 5.66 -2.27 14.51
C TYR A 125 6.61 -2.88 15.55
N GLY A 126 7.84 -2.35 15.70
CA GLY A 126 8.79 -2.83 16.72
C GLY A 126 9.09 -4.33 16.60
N ASN A 127 8.83 -5.09 17.68
CA ASN A 127 8.98 -6.55 17.73
C ASN A 127 7.72 -7.31 17.29
N ASN A 128 6.63 -6.61 16.93
CA ASN A 128 5.40 -7.25 16.47
C ASN A 128 5.57 -7.71 15.03
N VAL A 129 6.12 -8.92 14.90
CA VAL A 129 6.25 -9.63 13.63
C VAL A 129 4.91 -10.30 13.32
N ILE A 130 4.37 -9.97 12.14
CA ILE A 130 3.25 -10.72 11.58
C ILE A 130 3.84 -12.04 11.09
N SER A 131 4.61 -11.99 10.01
CA SER A 131 5.25 -13.15 9.40
C SER A 131 6.75 -12.89 9.22
N GLU A 132 7.58 -13.91 9.45
CA GLU A 132 8.99 -13.88 9.06
C GLU A 132 9.19 -14.28 7.59
N GLY A 133 8.09 -14.63 6.92
CA GLY A 133 8.02 -15.19 5.57
C GLY A 133 8.57 -16.62 5.48
N PRO A 134 8.14 -17.44 4.50
CA PRO A 134 8.98 -18.47 3.97
C PRO A 134 10.25 -17.82 3.41
N ASP A 135 11.38 -18.51 3.54
CA ASP A 135 12.66 -18.06 3.04
C ASP A 135 12.62 -17.59 1.60
N MET A 136 12.68 -16.28 1.37
CA MET A 136 12.68 -15.66 0.05
C MET A 136 13.81 -16.17 -0.88
N ARG A 137 14.80 -16.87 -0.33
CA ARG A 137 15.72 -17.76 -1.07
C ARG A 137 15.01 -19.08 -1.41
N LEU A 138 13.86 -19.06 -2.08
CA LEU A 138 13.06 -20.28 -2.23
C LEU A 138 13.68 -21.24 -3.27
N ASN A 139 14.07 -22.42 -2.79
CA ASN A 139 14.01 -23.70 -3.50
C ASN A 139 14.64 -23.75 -4.91
N GLY A 140 15.89 -23.34 -5.07
CA GLY A 140 16.64 -23.54 -6.33
C GLY A 140 16.07 -22.80 -7.55
N GLY A 141 15.10 -21.90 -7.37
CA GLY A 141 14.37 -21.22 -8.44
C GLY A 141 14.75 -19.75 -8.59
N GLY A 142 16.02 -19.45 -8.86
CA GLY A 142 16.49 -18.24 -9.56
C GLY A 142 16.18 -16.82 -9.03
N ARG A 143 15.34 -16.62 -8.00
CA ARG A 143 15.00 -15.28 -7.50
C ARG A 143 16.08 -14.73 -6.57
N THR A 144 16.31 -13.43 -6.65
CA THR A 144 17.29 -12.71 -5.81
C THR A 144 16.64 -11.52 -5.12
N GLU A 145 17.34 -10.88 -4.16
CA GLU A 145 16.85 -9.66 -3.51
C GLU A 145 16.45 -8.56 -4.52
N TRP A 146 17.11 -8.53 -5.69
CA TRP A 146 16.85 -7.59 -6.78
C TRP A 146 15.45 -7.69 -7.40
N ASP A 147 14.74 -8.78 -7.17
CA ASP A 147 13.39 -9.00 -7.66
C ASP A 147 12.33 -8.40 -6.73
N PHE A 148 12.73 -7.91 -5.55
CA PHE A 148 11.82 -7.49 -4.50
C PHE A 148 12.00 -6.03 -4.10
N ARG A 149 10.93 -5.46 -3.55
CA ARG A 149 10.88 -4.11 -2.97
C ARG A 149 10.29 -4.20 -1.56
N THR A 150 10.70 -3.28 -0.69
CA THR A 150 10.14 -3.12 0.65
C THR A 150 9.32 -1.83 0.70
N LEU A 151 8.06 -1.93 1.11
CA LEU A 151 7.25 -0.79 1.56
C LEU A 151 7.42 -0.64 3.07
N ILE A 152 7.92 0.52 3.51
CA ILE A 152 8.22 0.83 4.91
C ILE A 152 7.38 2.02 5.33
N PHE A 153 6.75 1.96 6.50
CA PHE A 153 6.06 3.10 7.08
C PHE A 153 6.88 3.68 8.24
N TYR A 154 7.00 5.00 8.25
CA TYR A 154 7.60 5.77 9.32
C TYR A 154 6.50 6.58 9.99
N GLU A 155 6.06 6.10 11.15
CA GLU A 155 4.97 6.68 11.91
C GLU A 155 5.48 7.07 13.29
N ASN A 156 5.16 8.29 13.70
CA ASN A 156 5.26 8.73 15.08
C ASN A 156 4.08 9.67 15.41
N TYR A 157 4.09 10.23 16.61
CA TYR A 157 3.01 11.10 17.08
C TYR A 157 2.84 12.41 16.27
N ARG A 158 3.85 12.83 15.49
CA ARG A 158 3.83 14.07 14.70
C ARG A 158 3.66 13.86 13.20
N PHE A 159 4.07 12.70 12.67
CA PHE A 159 4.05 12.46 11.23
C PHE A 159 3.80 10.99 10.89
N SER A 160 3.27 10.77 9.69
CA SER A 160 3.10 9.47 9.06
C SER A 160 3.54 9.57 7.61
N MET A 161 4.49 8.74 7.21
CA MET A 161 5.00 8.67 5.84
C MET A 161 5.30 7.22 5.46
N ALA A 162 5.41 6.96 4.18
CA ALA A 162 5.83 5.68 3.63
C ALA A 162 7.07 5.86 2.75
N ASN A 163 7.78 4.76 2.48
CA ASN A 163 8.85 4.73 1.49
C ASN A 163 8.88 3.37 0.81
N VAL A 164 9.27 3.36 -0.46
CA VAL A 164 9.55 2.12 -1.19
C VAL A 164 11.03 2.12 -1.54
N LYS A 165 11.70 1.00 -1.31
CA LYS A 165 13.11 0.81 -1.64
C LYS A 165 13.40 -0.60 -2.14
N PRO A 166 14.53 -0.85 -2.82
CA PRO A 166 15.00 -2.22 -3.07
C PRO A 166 15.02 -3.03 -1.77
N TYR A 167 14.54 -4.26 -1.83
CA TYR A 167 14.59 -5.17 -0.69
C TYR A 167 16.04 -5.53 -0.36
N LYS A 168 16.32 -5.71 0.93
CA LYS A 168 17.57 -6.32 1.44
C LYS A 168 17.22 -7.30 2.54
N VAL A 169 17.92 -8.43 2.66
CA VAL A 169 17.67 -9.39 3.75
C VAL A 169 17.73 -8.74 5.12
N SER A 170 18.60 -7.75 5.31
CA SER A 170 18.70 -6.98 6.57
C SER A 170 17.45 -6.17 6.93
N ASP A 171 16.51 -5.95 6.00
CA ASP A 171 15.23 -5.30 6.29
C ASP A 171 14.39 -6.10 7.29
N ILE A 172 14.60 -7.42 7.40
CA ILE A 172 13.97 -8.26 8.43
C ILE A 172 14.36 -7.82 9.85
N ASN A 173 15.43 -7.06 10.04
CA ASN A 173 15.86 -6.57 11.35
C ASN A 173 15.32 -5.17 11.68
N LEU A 174 14.67 -4.49 10.72
CA LEU A 174 14.12 -3.16 10.96
C LEU A 174 13.01 -3.19 12.00
N ARG A 175 13.05 -2.25 12.95
CA ARG A 175 11.99 -2.02 13.95
C ARG A 175 10.93 -1.05 13.40
N LYS A 176 10.43 -1.31 12.19
CA LYS A 176 9.45 -0.48 11.49
C LYS A 176 8.32 -1.35 10.94
N LYS A 177 7.16 -0.74 10.73
CA LYS A 177 6.07 -1.37 9.96
C LYS A 177 6.55 -1.54 8.53
N LEU A 178 6.53 -2.77 8.02
CA LEU A 178 7.00 -3.07 6.67
C LEU A 178 6.32 -4.27 6.07
N ILE A 179 6.32 -4.30 4.74
CA ILE A 179 5.87 -5.42 3.92
C ILE A 179 6.72 -5.48 2.64
N VAL A 180 6.95 -6.69 2.15
CA VAL A 180 7.77 -6.95 0.95
C VAL A 180 6.88 -7.44 -0.20
N GLY A 181 7.28 -7.15 -1.42
CA GLY A 181 6.56 -7.51 -2.65
C GLY A 181 7.52 -7.49 -3.82
N LEU A 182 7.00 -7.76 -5.02
CA LEU A 182 7.82 -7.79 -6.23
C LEU A 182 8.14 -6.38 -6.72
N ARG A 183 9.28 -6.22 -7.37
CA ARG A 183 9.56 -5.00 -8.15
C ARG A 183 8.48 -4.84 -9.24
N PRO A 184 8.10 -3.60 -9.59
CA PRO A 184 6.91 -3.35 -10.41
C PRO A 184 6.98 -3.94 -11.82
N ASP A 185 8.18 -4.13 -12.35
CA ASP A 185 8.50 -4.69 -13.67
C ASP A 185 9.04 -6.12 -13.62
N TYR A 186 8.85 -6.81 -12.51
CA TYR A 186 9.21 -8.22 -12.43
C TYR A 186 8.45 -9.01 -13.52
N ASN A 187 9.19 -9.77 -14.32
CA ASN A 187 8.69 -10.45 -15.51
C ASN A 187 8.86 -11.98 -15.42
N GLY A 188 8.96 -12.53 -14.20
CA GLY A 188 8.94 -13.97 -13.99
C GLY A 188 7.67 -14.63 -14.54
N PRO A 189 7.74 -15.90 -14.93
CA PRO A 189 6.65 -16.62 -15.61
C PRO A 189 5.33 -16.61 -14.83
N GLU A 190 5.39 -16.67 -13.50
CA GLU A 190 4.25 -16.66 -12.58
C GLU A 190 3.47 -15.34 -12.58
N VAL A 191 4.14 -14.23 -12.91
CA VAL A 191 3.49 -12.91 -12.98
C VAL A 191 2.78 -12.71 -14.31
N ARG A 192 3.15 -13.46 -15.36
CA ARG A 192 2.54 -13.36 -16.70
C ARG A 192 2.43 -11.89 -17.14
N ALA A 193 3.53 -11.15 -17.16
CA ALA A 193 3.55 -9.68 -17.21
C ALA A 193 2.70 -9.05 -18.34
N ASN A 194 2.64 -9.72 -19.50
CA ASN A 194 1.88 -9.26 -20.68
C ASN A 194 0.42 -9.72 -20.70
N SER A 195 -0.01 -10.59 -19.77
CA SER A 195 -1.41 -11.00 -19.66
C SER A 195 -2.22 -9.95 -18.91
N SER A 196 -3.41 -9.63 -19.45
CA SER A 196 -4.41 -8.79 -18.78
C SER A 196 -5.18 -9.61 -17.75
N ILE A 197 -4.74 -9.53 -16.50
CA ILE A 197 -5.29 -10.29 -15.36
C ILE A 197 -5.45 -9.36 -14.16
N GLY A 198 -5.97 -9.86 -13.05
CA GLY A 198 -6.02 -9.07 -11.82
C GLY A 198 -4.62 -8.61 -11.38
N ARG A 199 -4.47 -7.34 -11.00
CA ARG A 199 -3.20 -6.73 -10.56
C ARG A 199 -3.42 -5.82 -9.37
N THR A 200 -2.52 -5.91 -8.38
CA THR A 200 -2.45 -4.99 -7.25
C THR A 200 -1.07 -4.35 -7.18
N TYR A 201 -1.04 -3.03 -7.26
CA TYR A 201 0.19 -2.24 -7.15
C TYR A 201 0.03 -1.20 -6.05
N VAL A 202 1.13 -0.88 -5.39
CA VAL A 202 1.21 0.25 -4.48
C VAL A 202 2.30 1.19 -4.95
N GLY A 203 2.01 2.48 -4.85
CA GLY A 203 2.90 3.57 -5.15
C GLY A 203 2.96 4.56 -4.00
N VAL A 204 4.11 5.20 -3.79
CA VAL A 204 4.24 6.28 -2.80
C VAL A 204 4.80 7.54 -3.44
N ARG A 205 4.32 8.71 -3.01
CA ARG A 205 4.81 10.01 -3.48
C ARG A 205 4.65 11.12 -2.43
N ASN A 206 5.25 12.27 -2.71
CA ASN A 206 5.09 13.47 -1.89
C ASN A 206 3.77 14.19 -2.21
N THR A 207 3.26 15.01 -1.28
CA THR A 207 2.12 15.89 -1.57
C THR A 207 2.46 16.94 -2.62
N ASN A 208 3.68 17.50 -2.55
CA ASN A 208 4.07 18.68 -3.31
C ASN A 208 4.67 18.36 -4.69
N TYR A 209 4.62 17.10 -5.14
CA TYR A 209 5.30 16.62 -6.37
C TYR A 209 6.79 16.99 -6.46
N THR A 210 7.41 17.47 -5.38
CA THR A 210 8.80 17.88 -5.34
C THR A 210 9.71 16.67 -5.14
N SER A 211 10.62 16.49 -6.10
CA SER A 211 11.69 15.49 -6.20
C SER A 211 11.37 14.02 -5.83
N PRO A 212 11.56 13.07 -6.77
CA PRO A 212 11.52 11.62 -6.50
C PRO A 212 12.43 11.17 -5.34
N SER A 213 13.47 11.94 -5.01
CA SER A 213 14.47 11.60 -3.98
C SER A 213 14.09 11.96 -2.54
N SER A 214 13.00 12.69 -2.30
CA SER A 214 12.64 13.04 -0.91
C SER A 214 12.20 11.79 -0.13
N PHE A 215 12.72 11.62 1.09
CA PHE A 215 12.36 10.54 2.01
C PHE A 215 10.92 10.66 2.57
N GLN A 216 10.23 11.79 2.35
CA GLN A 216 8.96 12.11 3.00
C GLN A 216 7.77 11.81 2.10
N LYS A 217 7.53 10.54 1.72
CA LYS A 217 6.35 10.20 0.92
C LYS A 217 5.10 10.16 1.80
N GLU A 218 4.33 11.22 1.71
CA GLU A 218 3.13 11.46 2.51
C GLU A 218 1.85 10.90 1.88
N ILE A 219 1.89 10.51 0.61
CA ILE A 219 0.76 9.94 -0.13
C ILE A 219 1.08 8.51 -0.54
N ILE A 220 0.17 7.59 -0.24
CA ILE A 220 0.21 6.20 -0.70
C ILE A 220 -0.99 5.94 -1.61
N LEU A 221 -0.73 5.29 -2.75
CA LEU A 221 -1.72 4.94 -3.75
C LEU A 221 -1.76 3.42 -3.92
N PHE A 222 -2.96 2.85 -3.94
CA PHE A 222 -3.18 1.45 -4.28
C PHE A 222 -3.92 1.40 -5.60
N ALA A 223 -3.32 0.84 -6.65
CA ALA A 223 -3.99 0.58 -7.90
C ALA A 223 -4.39 -0.90 -7.95
N VAL A 224 -5.68 -1.16 -8.10
CA VAL A 224 -6.24 -2.51 -8.11
C VAL A 224 -7.12 -2.69 -9.34
N SER A 225 -6.82 -3.70 -10.14
CA SER A 225 -7.52 -4.02 -11.38
C SER A 225 -7.96 -5.48 -11.41
N ASP A 226 -9.06 -5.76 -12.09
CA ASP A 226 -9.49 -7.13 -12.43
C ASP A 226 -8.88 -7.62 -13.76
N SER A 227 -8.36 -6.70 -14.58
CA SER A 227 -7.80 -6.95 -15.91
C SER A 227 -6.85 -5.82 -16.32
N ALA A 228 -5.56 -6.02 -16.07
CA ALA A 228 -4.49 -5.15 -16.55
C ALA A 228 -3.18 -5.91 -16.75
N THR A 229 -2.36 -5.46 -17.69
CA THR A 229 -0.96 -5.87 -17.82
C THR A 229 -0.07 -5.14 -16.81
N THR A 230 1.13 -5.65 -16.59
CA THR A 230 2.15 -4.96 -15.77
C THR A 230 2.44 -3.55 -16.29
N GLY A 231 2.61 -3.40 -17.61
CA GLY A 231 2.88 -2.10 -18.23
C GLY A 231 1.74 -1.10 -18.03
N GLN A 232 0.48 -1.54 -18.14
CA GLN A 232 -0.69 -0.69 -17.89
C GLN A 232 -0.74 -0.19 -16.45
N MET A 233 -0.42 -1.03 -15.46
CA MET A 233 -0.41 -0.61 -14.05
C MET A 233 0.71 0.38 -13.73
N ILE A 234 1.89 0.19 -14.30
CA ILE A 234 3.02 1.12 -14.16
C ILE A 234 2.67 2.47 -14.79
N ASN A 235 2.20 2.48 -16.05
CA ASN A 235 1.82 3.71 -16.73
C ASN A 235 0.72 4.45 -15.99
N LEU A 236 -0.27 3.71 -15.48
CA LEU A 236 -1.34 4.25 -14.67
C LEU A 236 -0.79 4.96 -13.42
N LEU A 237 0.13 4.36 -12.67
CA LEU A 237 0.72 5.01 -11.49
C LEU A 237 1.68 6.16 -11.84
N ASN A 238 2.34 6.10 -13.01
CA ASN A 238 3.11 7.22 -13.54
C ASN A 238 2.22 8.45 -13.80
N ASP A 239 0.99 8.28 -14.31
CA ASP A 239 0.02 9.38 -14.46
C ASP A 239 -0.27 10.08 -13.11
N TRP A 240 -0.18 9.33 -12.01
CA TRP A 240 -0.33 9.84 -10.64
C TRP A 240 0.96 10.44 -10.07
N ASN A 241 1.99 10.65 -10.90
CA ASN A 241 3.32 11.12 -10.52
C ASN A 241 4.01 10.21 -9.48
N VAL A 242 3.76 8.90 -9.56
CA VAL A 242 4.55 7.91 -8.83
C VAL A 242 5.60 7.39 -9.80
N SER A 243 6.88 7.55 -9.46
CA SER A 243 7.95 6.97 -10.25
C SER A 243 8.11 5.48 -9.96
N LYS A 244 8.60 4.73 -10.95
CA LYS A 244 8.68 3.26 -10.91
C LYS A 244 9.48 2.74 -9.71
N GLU A 245 10.55 3.42 -9.30
CA GLU A 245 11.35 3.06 -8.12
C GLU A 245 10.58 3.17 -6.80
N ASN A 246 9.48 3.94 -6.79
CA ASN A 246 8.57 4.11 -5.66
C ASN A 246 7.33 3.19 -5.74
N MET A 247 7.35 2.19 -6.63
CA MET A 247 6.26 1.22 -6.80
C MET A 247 6.64 -0.18 -6.31
N ILE A 248 5.62 -0.93 -5.92
CA ILE A 248 5.71 -2.32 -5.46
C ILE A 248 4.49 -3.09 -5.97
N MET A 249 4.71 -4.32 -6.43
CA MET A 249 3.67 -5.23 -6.91
C MET A 249 3.32 -6.24 -5.82
N PHE A 250 2.02 -6.40 -5.56
CA PHE A 250 1.45 -7.41 -4.67
C PHE A 250 0.62 -8.44 -5.43
N ASP A 251 0.00 -9.36 -4.69
CA ASP A 251 -0.69 -10.50 -5.29
C ASP A 251 -1.81 -10.07 -6.24
N GLY A 252 -1.98 -10.84 -7.30
CA GLY A 252 -2.82 -10.54 -8.44
C GLY A 252 -3.76 -11.68 -8.78
N SER A 253 -4.12 -11.79 -10.05
CA SER A 253 -5.14 -12.72 -10.54
C SER A 253 -6.41 -12.60 -9.68
N ALA A 254 -7.00 -13.72 -9.25
CA ALA A 254 -8.19 -13.72 -8.40
C ALA A 254 -7.97 -13.17 -6.98
N SER A 255 -6.73 -12.88 -6.56
CA SER A 255 -6.50 -12.22 -5.27
C SER A 255 -6.61 -10.69 -5.33
N SER A 256 -6.59 -10.11 -6.54
CA SER A 256 -6.71 -8.67 -6.76
C SER A 256 -8.12 -8.21 -6.39
N GLN A 257 -8.30 -7.70 -5.18
CA GLN A 257 -9.62 -7.46 -4.59
C GLN A 257 -9.60 -6.18 -3.76
N TYR A 258 -10.75 -5.51 -3.72
CA TYR A 258 -10.99 -4.43 -2.77
C TYR A 258 -12.44 -4.38 -2.32
N LYS A 259 -12.67 -3.73 -1.18
CA LYS A 259 -13.98 -3.32 -0.69
C LYS A 259 -13.88 -1.91 -0.10
N PHE A 260 -14.85 -1.07 -0.43
CA PHE A 260 -15.04 0.25 0.19
C PHE A 260 -16.52 0.63 0.08
N SER A 261 -17.10 1.21 1.12
CA SER A 261 -18.54 1.50 1.14
C SER A 261 -19.35 0.27 0.64
N ASN A 262 -20.30 0.46 -0.26
CA ASN A 262 -21.06 -0.62 -0.91
C ASN A 262 -20.37 -1.24 -2.14
N THR A 263 -19.21 -0.76 -2.56
CA THR A 263 -18.53 -1.17 -3.79
C THR A 263 -17.42 -2.18 -3.56
N SER A 264 -17.35 -3.23 -4.37
CA SER A 264 -16.29 -4.25 -4.32
C SER A 264 -15.80 -4.69 -5.69
N LEU A 265 -14.55 -5.14 -5.71
CA LEU A 265 -14.05 -6.12 -6.65
C LEU A 265 -13.77 -7.40 -5.85
N ASP A 266 -14.54 -8.44 -6.12
CA ASP A 266 -14.47 -9.71 -5.41
C ASP A 266 -14.50 -10.86 -6.44
N PHE A 267 -13.49 -11.72 -6.39
CA PHE A 267 -13.36 -12.90 -7.24
C PHE A 267 -13.77 -14.19 -6.52
N SER A 268 -14.48 -14.08 -5.39
CA SER A 268 -14.81 -15.20 -4.48
C SER A 268 -13.58 -15.96 -3.96
N ARG A 269 -12.38 -15.39 -4.11
CA ARG A 269 -11.14 -15.98 -3.61
C ARG A 269 -10.91 -15.49 -2.19
N ARG A 270 -10.75 -16.44 -1.27
CA ARG A 270 -10.36 -16.12 0.10
C ARG A 270 -8.87 -15.79 0.19
N ILE A 271 -8.55 -14.67 0.84
CA ILE A 271 -7.20 -14.13 1.02
C ILE A 271 -6.81 -14.08 2.50
N PRO A 272 -5.54 -14.30 2.86
CA PRO A 272 -5.10 -14.35 4.26
C PRO A 272 -4.68 -13.00 4.83
N MET A 273 -4.47 -12.00 3.96
CA MET A 273 -3.97 -10.69 4.34
C MET A 273 -4.58 -9.60 3.49
N VAL A 274 -4.89 -8.47 4.13
CA VAL A 274 -5.31 -7.23 3.49
C VAL A 274 -4.55 -6.03 4.05
N PHE A 275 -4.45 -4.98 3.24
CA PHE A 275 -4.30 -3.63 3.73
C PHE A 275 -5.68 -3.13 4.18
N THR A 276 -5.73 -2.51 5.36
CA THR A 276 -6.90 -1.75 5.80
C THR A 276 -6.55 -0.28 5.89
N ILE A 277 -7.42 0.58 5.38
CA ILE A 277 -7.20 2.03 5.34
C ILE A 277 -8.30 2.73 6.14
N ASN A 278 -7.86 3.59 7.06
CA ASN A 278 -8.69 4.42 7.94
C ASN A 278 -8.31 5.89 7.86
#